data_AF-A0A850BWI8-F1
#
_entry.id   AF-A0A850BWI8-F1
#
_cell.length_a   1.000
_cell.length_b   1.000
_cell.length_c   1.000
_cell.angle_alpha   90.00
_cell.angle_beta   90.00
_cell.angle_gamma   90.00
#
_symmetry.space_group_name_H-M   'P 1'
#
loop_
_entity.id
_entity.type
_entity.pdbx_description
1 polymer ?
#
loop_
_entity_poly.entity_id
_entity_poly.type
_entity_poly.pdbx_seq_one_letter_code
_entity_poly.pdbx_strand_id
1 'polypeptide(L)'
;MTQLAARVTDPHTCPAHVGGPILPPGCPTVTIGSQPAARIDDMCQCQGPTDVIRTGAPTVLIGGKPAARMGDITRHAGVIVGGYPTVILGPPGLFDAVNGLFTDEYLSTLIDQEYAGANSEELKEAMETLWKYRHDPNNPAVAEALEKIAEARGKPLDQIQSDWQRYQAALAEQERIAAEKGIEPPPGLNWMHPNFMGTTSQLRYGQVAGDALGVDPVFGALLNPTGGLVGPGNYAVDGNDSAIGYHGAVHDAGGYLYNYHNQGPGYDYLGQEGRDTSSPLSGQRSGISYWRDQLPDRGAVHQATDGIGDVVMDGVVGGIDAATELYHDATDALSDAYNGATDWASDKWNSLWD
;
A
#
# COMPACT_ATOMS: atom_id res chain seq x y z
N MET A 1 1.51 8.49 -11.84
CA MET A 1 1.28 7.04 -12.03
C MET A 1 1.20 6.69 -13.51
N THR A 2 1.59 5.47 -13.84
CA THR A 2 1.35 4.86 -15.15
C THR A 2 -0.12 4.52 -15.32
N GLN A 3 -0.71 4.86 -16.47
CA GLN A 3 -2.13 4.65 -16.69
C GLN A 3 -2.41 4.39 -18.17
N LEU A 4 -3.54 3.74 -18.47
CA LEU A 4 -3.91 3.40 -19.85
C LEU A 4 -3.94 4.65 -20.74
N ALA A 5 -3.29 4.58 -21.90
CA ALA A 5 -3.23 5.66 -22.86
C ALA A 5 -4.63 5.97 -23.41
N ALA A 6 -5.06 7.24 -23.33
CA ALA A 6 -6.32 7.67 -23.89
C ALA A 6 -6.18 7.97 -25.40
N ARG A 7 -7.28 7.81 -26.13
CA ARG A 7 -7.36 7.98 -27.57
C ARG A 7 -8.66 8.66 -27.95
N VAL A 8 -8.74 9.10 -29.19
CA VAL A 8 -10.04 9.46 -29.79
C VAL A 8 -11.04 8.31 -29.58
N THR A 9 -12.31 8.64 -29.39
CA THR A 9 -13.42 7.74 -29.03
C THR A 9 -13.43 7.17 -27.62
N ASP A 10 -12.32 7.21 -26.87
CA ASP A 10 -12.34 6.76 -25.48
C ASP A 10 -13.26 7.69 -24.65
N PRO A 11 -14.07 7.13 -23.73
CA PRO A 11 -15.08 7.90 -23.00
C PRO A 11 -14.46 8.80 -21.93
N HIS A 12 -15.10 9.95 -21.69
CA HIS A 12 -14.95 10.73 -20.47
C HIS A 12 -16.32 10.95 -19.81
N THR A 13 -16.32 11.11 -18.49
CA THR A 13 -17.48 11.59 -17.73
C THR A 13 -17.38 13.10 -17.54
N CYS A 14 -18.51 13.78 -17.50
CA CYS A 14 -18.57 15.21 -17.20
C CYS A 14 -19.71 15.48 -16.21
N PRO A 15 -19.43 15.97 -14.99
CA PRO A 15 -20.45 16.25 -13.98
C PRO A 15 -21.54 17.23 -14.46
N ALA A 16 -21.19 18.16 -15.35
CA ALA A 16 -22.12 19.18 -15.84
C ALA A 16 -22.97 18.73 -17.04
N HIS A 17 -22.44 17.85 -17.90
CA HIS A 17 -22.99 17.62 -19.24
C HIS A 17 -22.96 16.13 -19.67
N VAL A 18 -22.97 15.19 -18.72
CA VAL A 18 -22.98 13.72 -18.90
C VAL A 18 -21.69 13.13 -19.48
N GLY A 19 -20.95 13.87 -20.32
CA GLY A 19 -19.72 13.41 -20.95
C GLY A 19 -19.97 12.71 -22.28
N GLY A 20 -18.96 12.02 -22.79
CA GLY A 20 -18.96 11.46 -24.15
C GLY A 20 -17.55 11.12 -24.64
N PRO A 21 -17.37 10.73 -25.92
CA PRO A 21 -16.06 10.37 -26.45
C PRO A 21 -15.10 11.56 -26.51
N ILE A 22 -13.80 11.29 -26.44
CA ILE A 22 -12.76 12.19 -26.92
C ILE A 22 -12.92 12.36 -28.43
N LEU A 23 -12.92 13.61 -28.89
CA LEU A 23 -13.20 13.99 -30.28
C LEU A 23 -11.91 13.99 -31.14
N PRO A 24 -12.04 13.75 -32.46
CA PRO A 24 -10.97 14.04 -33.42
C PRO A 24 -10.54 15.52 -33.34
N PRO A 25 -9.27 15.84 -33.68
CA PRO A 25 -8.33 14.98 -34.41
C PRO A 25 -7.38 14.13 -33.53
N GLY A 26 -7.34 14.35 -32.21
CA GLY A 26 -6.26 13.80 -31.38
C GLY A 26 -4.86 14.22 -31.88
N CYS A 27 -3.88 13.32 -31.83
CA CYS A 27 -2.60 13.46 -32.50
C CYS A 27 -2.64 12.90 -33.93
N PRO A 28 -2.48 13.72 -34.99
CA PRO A 28 -2.53 13.24 -36.37
C PRO A 28 -1.36 12.30 -36.76
N THR A 29 -0.25 12.37 -36.04
CA THR A 29 0.99 11.66 -36.39
C THR A 29 1.27 10.43 -35.53
N VAL A 30 0.50 10.23 -34.45
CA VAL A 30 0.71 9.12 -33.51
C VAL A 30 -0.61 8.43 -33.26
N THR A 31 -0.66 7.14 -33.57
CA THR A 31 -1.80 6.28 -33.33
C THR A 31 -1.50 5.28 -32.21
N ILE A 32 -2.52 4.96 -31.42
CA ILE A 32 -2.50 3.95 -30.37
C ILE A 32 -3.65 3.00 -30.66
N GLY A 33 -3.38 1.70 -30.87
CA GLY A 33 -4.41 0.73 -31.24
C GLY A 33 -5.26 1.18 -32.45
N SER A 34 -4.61 1.70 -33.49
CA SER A 34 -5.21 2.20 -34.74
C SER A 34 -6.12 3.43 -34.62
N GLN A 35 -6.12 4.14 -33.49
CA GLN A 35 -6.83 5.41 -33.32
C GLN A 35 -5.85 6.54 -32.97
N PRO A 36 -6.11 7.80 -33.35
CA PRO A 36 -5.28 8.92 -32.95
C PRO A 36 -5.15 9.02 -31.42
N ALA A 37 -3.93 9.18 -30.92
CA ALA A 37 -3.65 9.31 -29.49
C ALA A 37 -4.20 10.63 -28.94
N ALA A 38 -4.81 10.61 -27.75
CA ALA A 38 -5.31 11.81 -27.10
C ALA A 38 -4.24 12.48 -26.25
N ARG A 39 -4.36 13.80 -26.07
CA ARG A 39 -3.37 14.67 -25.42
C ARG A 39 -4.06 15.82 -24.71
N ILE A 40 -3.31 16.56 -23.91
CA ILE A 40 -3.80 17.84 -23.38
C ILE A 40 -4.29 18.76 -24.52
N ASP A 41 -5.35 19.49 -24.21
CA ASP A 41 -6.13 20.37 -25.10
C ASP A 41 -6.95 19.67 -26.18
N ASP A 42 -6.89 18.35 -26.34
CA ASP A 42 -7.84 17.66 -27.21
C ASP A 42 -9.26 17.77 -26.62
N MET A 43 -10.26 17.82 -27.51
CA MET A 43 -11.64 18.11 -27.13
C MET A 43 -12.40 16.83 -26.76
N CYS A 44 -13.37 16.94 -25.85
CA CYS A 44 -14.27 15.85 -25.51
C CYS A 44 -15.73 16.27 -25.74
N GLN A 45 -16.55 15.33 -26.22
CA GLN A 45 -17.96 15.56 -26.46
C GLN A 45 -18.75 15.64 -25.16
N CYS A 46 -19.50 16.71 -24.97
CA CYS A 46 -20.46 16.86 -23.87
C CYS A 46 -21.86 17.10 -24.43
N GLN A 47 -22.91 16.80 -23.66
CA GLN A 47 -24.25 17.28 -23.95
C GLN A 47 -24.37 18.77 -23.59
N GLY A 48 -23.75 19.61 -24.42
CA GLY A 48 -23.53 21.03 -24.16
C GLY A 48 -22.26 21.52 -24.86
N PRO A 49 -21.63 22.62 -24.38
CA PRO A 49 -20.33 23.05 -24.85
C PRO A 49 -19.29 21.93 -24.76
N THR A 50 -18.40 21.82 -25.75
CA THR A 50 -17.33 20.82 -25.75
C THR A 50 -16.40 21.01 -24.56
N ASP A 51 -15.97 19.91 -23.97
CA ASP A 51 -14.96 19.90 -22.92
C ASP A 51 -13.55 19.79 -23.51
N VAL A 52 -12.53 19.93 -22.66
CA VAL A 52 -11.12 19.96 -23.05
C VAL A 52 -10.30 19.21 -22.01
N ILE A 53 -9.40 18.32 -22.43
CA ILE A 53 -8.47 17.62 -21.54
C ILE A 53 -7.48 18.62 -20.95
N ARG A 54 -7.30 18.60 -19.63
CA ARG A 54 -6.47 19.58 -18.90
C ARG A 54 -5.26 19.02 -18.19
N THR A 55 -5.21 17.71 -18.00
CA THR A 55 -4.01 17.06 -17.46
C THR A 55 -3.57 15.94 -18.40
N GLY A 56 -2.34 15.48 -18.20
CA GLY A 56 -1.68 14.51 -19.05
C GLY A 56 -0.46 13.94 -18.34
N ALA A 57 0.19 12.97 -18.97
CA ALA A 57 1.47 12.44 -18.54
C ALA A 57 2.55 13.56 -18.56
N PRO A 58 3.21 13.86 -17.43
CA PRO A 58 4.17 14.97 -17.35
C PRO A 58 5.45 14.71 -18.16
N THR A 59 5.82 13.44 -18.36
CA THR A 59 7.06 13.02 -19.01
C THR A 59 6.87 12.43 -20.41
N VAL A 60 5.63 12.15 -20.82
CA VAL A 60 5.33 11.53 -22.11
C VAL A 60 4.68 12.54 -23.02
N LEU A 61 5.41 12.93 -24.08
CA LEU A 61 4.93 13.90 -25.06
C LEU A 61 4.54 13.20 -26.36
N ILE A 62 3.31 13.41 -26.80
CA ILE A 62 2.81 12.96 -28.10
C ILE A 62 2.59 14.19 -28.98
N GLY A 63 3.28 14.26 -30.13
CA GLY A 63 3.23 15.44 -31.01
C GLY A 63 3.54 16.75 -30.27
N GLY A 64 4.48 16.71 -29.31
CA GLY A 64 4.93 17.88 -28.53
C GLY A 64 4.06 18.27 -27.34
N LYS A 65 2.98 17.54 -27.04
CA LYS A 65 2.08 17.83 -25.92
C LYS A 65 2.00 16.65 -24.94
N PRO A 66 1.81 16.90 -23.62
CA PRO A 66 1.51 15.86 -22.64
C PRO A 66 0.42 14.89 -23.12
N ALA A 67 0.72 13.59 -23.10
CA ALA A 67 -0.20 12.55 -23.54
C ALA A 67 -1.33 12.34 -22.52
N ALA A 68 -2.57 12.17 -22.98
CA ALA A 68 -3.70 11.92 -22.10
C ALA A 68 -3.78 10.44 -21.72
N ARG A 69 -4.27 10.17 -20.52
CA ARG A 69 -4.45 8.86 -19.91
C ARG A 69 -5.84 8.77 -19.30
N MET A 70 -6.30 7.55 -19.05
CA MET A 70 -7.42 7.33 -18.14
C MET A 70 -7.15 8.05 -16.80
N GLY A 71 -8.18 8.59 -16.16
CA GLY A 71 -8.06 9.38 -14.93
C GLY A 71 -7.60 10.83 -15.11
N ASP A 72 -7.06 11.24 -16.26
CA ASP A 72 -6.72 12.65 -16.49
C ASP A 72 -8.00 13.51 -16.54
N ILE A 73 -7.96 14.67 -15.89
CA ILE A 73 -9.09 15.58 -15.72
C ILE A 73 -9.33 16.46 -16.96
N THR A 74 -10.58 16.86 -17.12
CA THR A 74 -11.05 17.80 -18.14
C THR A 74 -11.44 19.16 -17.52
N ARG A 75 -11.68 20.16 -18.37
CA ARG A 75 -12.02 21.53 -17.95
C ARG A 75 -13.35 21.60 -17.21
N HIS A 76 -14.34 20.77 -17.56
CA HIS A 76 -15.62 20.73 -16.85
C HIS A 76 -15.58 19.86 -15.58
N ALA A 77 -14.39 19.66 -15.00
CA ALA A 77 -14.16 18.78 -13.85
C ALA A 77 -14.57 17.32 -14.09
N GLY A 78 -14.56 16.90 -15.36
CA GLY A 78 -14.73 15.51 -15.77
C GLY A 78 -13.44 14.72 -15.73
N VAL A 79 -13.53 13.42 -15.98
CA VAL A 79 -12.38 12.50 -16.03
C VAL A 79 -12.49 11.58 -17.24
N ILE A 80 -11.35 11.26 -17.84
CA ILE A 80 -11.28 10.22 -18.88
C ILE A 80 -11.45 8.86 -18.20
N VAL A 81 -12.42 8.06 -18.65
CA VAL A 81 -12.78 6.76 -18.03
C VAL A 81 -12.46 5.55 -18.92
N GLY A 82 -11.75 5.78 -20.02
CA GLY A 82 -11.27 4.70 -20.89
C GLY A 82 -9.88 4.97 -21.45
N GLY A 83 -9.22 3.90 -21.88
CA GLY A 83 -7.91 3.93 -22.51
C GLY A 83 -7.60 2.61 -23.21
N TYR A 84 -6.51 2.56 -23.96
CA TYR A 84 -6.10 1.36 -24.67
C TYR A 84 -5.39 0.36 -23.75
N PRO A 85 -5.90 -0.88 -23.58
CA PRO A 85 -5.40 -1.81 -22.55
C PRO A 85 -3.92 -2.19 -22.65
N THR A 86 -3.30 -2.08 -23.83
CA THR A 86 -1.92 -2.54 -24.06
C THR A 86 -0.89 -1.42 -24.13
N VAL A 87 -1.29 -0.16 -23.99
CA VAL A 87 -0.36 0.98 -24.00
C VAL A 87 -0.55 1.79 -22.73
N ILE A 88 0.50 1.84 -21.92
CA ILE A 88 0.53 2.46 -20.59
C ILE A 88 1.48 3.65 -20.65
N LEU A 89 1.01 4.84 -20.25
CA LEU A 89 1.81 6.08 -20.28
C LEU A 89 2.03 6.62 -18.87
N GLY A 90 3.24 7.15 -18.64
CA GLY A 90 3.70 7.70 -17.37
C GLY A 90 5.23 7.64 -17.29
N PRO A 91 5.83 8.05 -16.16
CA PRO A 91 7.21 7.67 -15.84
C PRO A 91 7.38 6.12 -15.92
N PRO A 92 8.63 5.59 -16.03
CA PRO A 92 8.88 4.15 -15.97
C PRO A 92 8.01 3.52 -14.90
N GLY A 93 7.30 2.47 -15.30
CA GLY A 93 6.20 1.92 -14.52
C GLY A 93 6.60 1.71 -13.09
N LEU A 94 5.70 2.09 -12.19
CA LEU A 94 5.75 1.69 -10.79
C LEU A 94 6.06 0.19 -10.66
N PHE A 95 5.77 -0.67 -11.64
CA PHE A 95 6.17 -2.08 -11.61
C PHE A 95 7.68 -2.35 -11.44
N ASP A 96 8.56 -1.70 -12.21
CA ASP A 96 10.02 -1.88 -12.03
C ASP A 96 10.51 -1.18 -10.76
N ALA A 97 9.90 -0.03 -10.42
CA ALA A 97 10.21 0.71 -9.20
C ALA A 97 9.76 -0.03 -7.93
N VAL A 98 8.57 -0.64 -7.96
CA VAL A 98 7.94 -1.41 -6.87
C VAL A 98 8.66 -2.73 -6.69
N ASN A 99 9.02 -3.44 -7.76
CA ASN A 99 9.90 -4.60 -7.63
C ASN A 99 11.27 -4.21 -7.06
N GLY A 100 11.76 -3.01 -7.39
CA GLY A 100 12.93 -2.40 -6.75
C GLY A 100 12.81 -2.25 -5.22
N LEU A 101 11.59 -2.10 -4.69
CA LEU A 101 11.31 -2.00 -3.24
C LEU A 101 11.43 -3.36 -2.51
N PHE A 102 11.60 -4.46 -3.23
CA PHE A 102 11.76 -5.80 -2.64
C PHE A 102 13.14 -6.39 -2.96
N THR A 103 14.13 -5.52 -3.19
CA THR A 103 15.53 -5.88 -3.41
C THR A 103 16.35 -5.64 -2.14
N ASP A 104 17.46 -6.38 -1.98
CA ASP A 104 18.39 -6.18 -0.86
C ASP A 104 18.80 -4.72 -0.69
N GLU A 105 19.02 -4.01 -1.80
CA GLU A 105 19.40 -2.59 -1.80
C GLU A 105 18.36 -1.74 -1.06
N TYR A 106 17.08 -1.88 -1.40
CA TYR A 106 16.01 -1.15 -0.72
C TYR A 106 15.73 -1.69 0.69
N LEU A 107 15.63 -3.00 0.87
CA LEU A 107 15.28 -3.59 2.16
C LEU A 107 16.29 -3.20 3.24
N SER A 108 17.57 -3.09 2.88
CA SER A 108 18.61 -2.62 3.79
C SER A 108 18.40 -1.19 4.30
N THR A 109 17.69 -0.32 3.55
CA THR A 109 17.43 1.06 3.98
C THR A 109 16.38 1.17 5.05
N LEU A 110 15.54 0.13 5.22
CA LEU A 110 14.50 0.10 6.24
C LEU A 110 15.08 -0.14 7.64
N ILE A 111 16.26 -0.76 7.71
CA ILE A 111 16.93 -1.13 8.97
C ILE A 111 17.28 0.14 9.73
N ASP A 112 16.76 0.25 10.96
CA ASP A 112 16.96 1.40 11.87
C ASP A 112 16.51 2.74 11.28
N GLN A 113 15.65 2.71 10.26
CA GLN A 113 15.11 3.93 9.68
C GLN A 113 14.27 4.68 10.70
N GLU A 114 14.64 5.92 10.97
CA GLU A 114 13.88 6.83 11.83
C GLU A 114 12.80 7.56 11.03
N TYR A 115 11.63 7.71 11.65
CA TYR A 115 10.48 8.38 11.07
C TYR A 115 10.09 9.58 11.95
N ALA A 116 10.21 10.80 11.43
CA ALA A 116 9.91 12.02 12.19
C ALA A 116 8.48 12.01 12.80
N GLY A 117 8.38 12.16 14.12
CA GLY A 117 7.08 12.13 14.83
C GLY A 117 6.52 10.73 15.09
N ALA A 118 7.23 9.65 14.72
CA ALA A 118 6.78 8.29 15.06
C ALA A 118 6.68 8.10 16.58
N ASN A 119 5.71 7.29 17.00
CA ASN A 119 5.37 7.00 18.40
C ASN A 119 4.93 8.24 19.22
N SER A 120 4.61 9.37 18.57
CA SER A 120 4.05 10.54 19.25
C SER A 120 2.53 10.49 19.28
N GLU A 121 1.93 11.03 20.35
CA GLU A 121 0.46 11.08 20.45
C GLU A 121 -0.12 12.01 19.39
N GLU A 122 0.58 13.09 19.04
CA GLU A 122 0.16 14.05 18.02
C GLU A 122 0.03 13.39 16.64
N LEU A 123 1.01 12.56 16.25
CA LEU A 123 0.96 11.83 14.99
C LEU A 123 -0.16 10.79 15.01
N LYS A 124 -0.27 10.04 16.10
CA LYS A 124 -1.32 9.04 16.31
C LYS A 124 -2.72 9.65 16.16
N GLU A 125 -3.04 10.70 16.90
CA GLU A 125 -4.35 11.37 16.87
C GLU A 125 -4.68 11.92 15.48
N ALA A 126 -3.69 12.49 14.78
CA ALA A 126 -3.87 13.00 13.44
C ALA A 126 -4.17 11.86 12.44
N MET A 127 -3.43 10.74 12.52
CA MET A 127 -3.67 9.56 11.70
C MET A 127 -5.04 8.92 11.99
N GLU A 128 -5.44 8.78 13.25
CA GLU A 128 -6.78 8.29 13.62
C GLU A 128 -7.89 9.18 13.05
N THR A 129 -7.70 10.51 13.08
CA THR A 129 -8.62 11.47 12.48
C THR A 129 -8.74 11.29 10.97
N LEU A 130 -7.61 11.18 10.27
CA LEU A 130 -7.62 10.93 8.83
C LEU A 130 -8.26 9.60 8.46
N TRP A 131 -7.96 8.53 9.21
CA TRP A 131 -8.58 7.22 9.00
C TRP A 131 -10.10 7.31 9.18
N LYS A 132 -10.57 7.97 10.25
CA LYS A 132 -12.00 8.15 10.53
C LYS A 132 -12.72 8.90 9.41
N TYR A 133 -12.12 9.95 8.86
CA TYR A 133 -12.71 10.80 7.81
C TYR A 133 -12.22 10.49 6.40
N ARG A 134 -11.64 9.30 6.17
CA ARG A 134 -11.08 8.92 4.86
C ARG A 134 -12.07 8.96 3.69
N HIS A 135 -13.37 8.82 3.95
CA HIS A 135 -14.44 8.94 2.93
C HIS A 135 -15.15 10.30 2.94
N ASP A 136 -14.70 11.24 3.76
CA ASP A 136 -15.16 12.63 3.83
C ASP A 136 -13.96 13.59 3.81
N PRO A 137 -13.23 13.68 2.68
CA PRO A 137 -11.97 14.43 2.60
C PRO A 137 -12.13 15.95 2.78
N ASN A 138 -13.37 16.46 2.76
CA ASN A 138 -13.68 17.88 2.98
C ASN A 138 -14.07 18.18 4.43
N ASN A 139 -14.03 17.18 5.33
CA ASN A 139 -14.31 17.41 6.73
C ASN A 139 -13.32 18.43 7.33
N PRO A 140 -13.75 19.43 8.11
CA PRO A 140 -12.84 20.40 8.72
C PRO A 140 -11.73 19.75 9.57
N ALA A 141 -12.01 18.59 10.19
CA ALA A 141 -11.01 17.86 10.97
C ALA A 141 -9.86 17.29 10.12
N VAL A 142 -10.09 17.05 8.82
CA VAL A 142 -9.03 16.58 7.90
C VAL A 142 -7.99 17.67 7.69
N ALA A 143 -8.41 18.93 7.51
CA ALA A 143 -7.47 20.04 7.31
C ALA A 143 -6.54 20.21 8.53
N GLU A 144 -7.10 20.17 9.75
CA GLU A 144 -6.33 20.24 10.99
C GLU A 144 -5.38 19.04 11.15
N ALA A 145 -5.85 17.82 10.83
CA ALA A 145 -5.01 16.62 10.90
C ALA A 145 -3.83 16.66 9.90
N LEU A 146 -4.04 17.19 8.69
CA LEU A 146 -2.96 17.37 7.70
C LEU A 146 -1.92 18.39 8.16
N GLU A 147 -2.32 19.46 8.86
CA GLU A 147 -1.39 20.41 9.49
C GLU A 147 -0.55 19.73 10.58
N LYS A 148 -1.18 18.95 11.46
CA LYS A 148 -0.48 18.17 12.50
C LYS A 148 0.50 17.15 11.90
N ILE A 149 0.11 16.47 10.82
CA ILE A 149 1.02 15.56 10.10
C ILE A 149 2.18 16.33 9.48
N ALA A 150 1.94 17.49 8.84
CA ALA A 150 3.01 18.30 8.28
C ALA A 150 4.04 18.71 9.34
N GLU A 151 3.58 19.14 10.52
CA GLU A 151 4.44 19.47 11.65
C GLU A 151 5.19 18.24 12.19
N ALA A 152 4.49 17.15 12.51
CA ALA A 152 5.08 15.94 13.06
C ALA A 152 6.12 15.31 12.12
N ARG A 153 5.83 15.32 10.81
CA ARG A 153 6.73 14.80 9.77
C ARG A 153 7.84 15.78 9.37
N GLY A 154 7.77 17.04 9.81
CA GLY A 154 8.69 18.09 9.39
C GLY A 154 8.64 18.38 7.88
N LYS A 155 7.46 18.24 7.27
CA LYS A 155 7.25 18.38 5.82
C LYS A 155 6.39 19.60 5.47
N PRO A 156 6.56 20.21 4.29
CA PRO A 156 5.68 21.27 3.81
C PRO A 156 4.20 20.83 3.77
N LEU A 157 3.29 21.70 4.23
CA LEU A 157 1.86 21.40 4.24
C LEU A 157 1.29 21.14 2.83
N ASP A 158 1.75 21.87 1.82
CA ASP A 158 1.34 21.68 0.43
C ASP A 158 1.76 20.31 -0.12
N GLN A 159 2.91 19.79 0.30
CA GLN A 159 3.32 18.42 0.00
C GLN A 159 2.39 17.40 0.67
N ILE A 160 2.10 17.55 1.97
CA ILE A 160 1.20 16.65 2.71
C ILE A 160 -0.23 16.68 2.14
N GLN A 161 -0.71 17.84 1.72
CA GLN A 161 -1.99 17.99 1.03
C GLN A 161 -1.99 17.31 -0.35
N SER A 162 -0.89 17.41 -1.11
CA SER A 162 -0.76 16.68 -2.37
C SER A 162 -0.72 15.17 -2.16
N ASP A 163 -0.07 14.70 -1.09
CA ASP A 163 0.02 13.27 -0.78
C ASP A 163 -1.34 12.75 -0.29
N TRP A 164 -2.13 13.54 0.45
CA TRP A 164 -3.51 13.22 0.79
C TRP A 164 -4.40 13.03 -0.46
N GLN A 165 -4.25 13.86 -1.49
CA GLN A 165 -4.98 13.69 -2.74
C GLN A 165 -4.59 12.38 -3.45
N ARG A 166 -3.31 12.00 -3.42
CA ARG A 166 -2.85 10.72 -3.96
C ARG A 166 -3.36 9.54 -3.14
N TYR A 167 -3.37 9.65 -1.82
CA TYR A 167 -3.97 8.67 -0.91
C TYR A 167 -5.45 8.44 -1.25
N GLN A 168 -6.23 9.50 -1.45
CA GLN A 168 -7.65 9.38 -1.82
C GLN A 168 -7.84 8.64 -3.15
N ALA A 169 -6.98 8.88 -4.14
CA ALA A 169 -6.98 8.14 -5.40
C ALA A 169 -6.60 6.67 -5.21
N ALA A 170 -5.60 6.38 -4.37
CA ALA A 170 -5.17 5.02 -4.06
C ALA A 170 -6.25 4.24 -3.28
N LEU A 171 -6.95 4.89 -2.34
CA LEU A 171 -8.06 4.30 -1.59
C LEU A 171 -9.22 3.91 -2.52
N ALA A 172 -9.60 4.80 -3.45
CA ALA A 172 -10.65 4.50 -4.43
C ALA A 172 -10.26 3.33 -5.36
N GLU A 173 -8.99 3.25 -5.74
CA GLU A 173 -8.48 2.13 -6.56
C GLU A 173 -8.48 0.80 -5.79
N GLN A 174 -8.02 0.82 -4.54
CA GLN A 174 -8.10 -0.33 -3.62
C GLN A 174 -9.53 -0.86 -3.51
N GLU A 175 -10.52 0.01 -3.30
CA GLU A 175 -11.93 -0.38 -3.17
C GLU A 175 -12.47 -0.97 -4.48
N ARG A 176 -12.11 -0.39 -5.62
CA ARG A 176 -12.48 -0.91 -6.95
C ARG A 176 -11.91 -2.30 -7.17
N ILE A 177 -10.61 -2.50 -6.94
CA ILE A 177 -9.94 -3.80 -7.12
C ILE A 177 -10.48 -4.83 -6.13
N ALA A 178 -10.70 -4.45 -4.87
CA ALA A 178 -11.28 -5.34 -3.86
C ALA A 178 -12.66 -5.84 -4.30
N ALA A 179 -13.52 -4.94 -4.79
CA ALA A 179 -14.84 -5.29 -5.32
C ALA A 179 -14.75 -6.21 -6.56
N GLU A 180 -13.81 -5.96 -7.47
CA GLU A 180 -13.59 -6.80 -8.66
C GLU A 180 -13.11 -8.20 -8.32
N LYS A 181 -12.26 -8.33 -7.29
CA LYS A 181 -11.73 -9.61 -6.81
C LYS A 181 -12.67 -10.32 -5.82
N GLY A 182 -13.70 -9.64 -5.32
CA GLY A 182 -14.60 -10.18 -4.29
C GLY A 182 -13.91 -10.39 -2.94
N ILE A 183 -12.91 -9.57 -2.62
CA ILE A 183 -12.19 -9.59 -1.33
C ILE A 183 -12.62 -8.40 -0.47
N GLU A 184 -12.56 -8.53 0.84
CA GLU A 184 -12.82 -7.41 1.75
C GLU A 184 -11.65 -6.41 1.72
N PRO A 185 -11.90 -5.10 1.90
CA PRO A 185 -10.82 -4.14 2.06
C PRO A 185 -10.03 -4.41 3.35
N PRO A 186 -8.77 -3.94 3.44
CA PRO A 186 -7.97 -4.06 4.65
C PRO A 186 -8.70 -3.53 5.90
N PRO A 187 -8.63 -4.26 7.02
CA PRO A 187 -9.32 -3.88 8.25
C PRO A 187 -8.65 -2.66 8.91
N GLY A 188 -9.45 -1.91 9.67
CA GLY A 188 -8.90 -0.92 10.61
C GLY A 188 -8.36 -1.56 11.88
N LEU A 189 -7.65 -0.77 12.69
CA LEU A 189 -7.21 -1.21 14.01
C LEU A 189 -8.40 -1.48 14.95
N ASN A 190 -8.24 -2.47 15.82
CA ASN A 190 -9.22 -2.87 16.82
C ASN A 190 -8.74 -2.47 18.24
N TRP A 191 -9.56 -2.77 19.25
CA TRP A 191 -9.28 -2.46 20.66
C TRP A 191 -8.05 -3.18 21.24
N MET A 192 -7.52 -4.22 20.59
CA MET A 192 -6.30 -4.93 21.01
C MET A 192 -5.02 -4.19 20.59
N HIS A 193 -5.11 -3.24 19.65
CA HIS A 193 -3.96 -2.47 19.15
C HIS A 193 -4.16 -0.94 19.28
N PRO A 194 -4.55 -0.42 20.46
CA PRO A 194 -4.94 0.99 20.62
C PRO A 194 -3.77 1.97 20.45
N ASN A 195 -2.52 1.47 20.47
CA ASN A 195 -1.31 2.28 20.41
C ASN A 195 -0.46 1.99 19.17
N PHE A 196 -0.96 1.22 18.20
CA PHE A 196 -0.19 0.87 17.00
C PHE A 196 -0.20 1.97 15.94
N MET A 197 -1.23 2.80 15.90
CA MET A 197 -1.31 3.90 14.94
C MET A 197 -0.16 4.89 15.16
N GLY A 198 0.58 5.21 14.09
CA GLY A 198 1.71 6.13 14.12
C GLY A 198 3.00 5.58 14.73
N THR A 199 3.08 4.28 15.03
CA THR A 199 4.32 3.69 15.54
C THR A 199 5.40 3.57 14.47
N THR A 200 6.65 3.40 14.90
CA THR A 200 7.76 3.09 13.98
C THR A 200 7.46 1.84 13.15
N SER A 201 6.89 0.80 13.77
CA SER A 201 6.53 -0.45 13.08
C SER A 201 5.46 -0.24 12.00
N GLN A 202 4.40 0.50 12.30
CA GLN A 202 3.35 0.79 11.32
C GLN A 202 3.90 1.66 10.18
N LEU A 203 4.73 2.65 10.48
CA LEU A 203 5.35 3.52 9.47
C LEU A 203 6.39 2.78 8.63
N ARG A 204 6.97 1.68 9.10
CA ARG A 204 7.83 0.80 8.28
C ARG A 204 7.04 0.11 7.18
N TYR A 205 5.88 -0.45 7.49
CA TYR A 205 4.93 -0.92 6.47
C TYR A 205 4.55 0.25 5.54
N GLY A 206 4.21 1.39 6.14
CA GLY A 206 3.84 2.60 5.43
C GLY A 206 4.92 3.12 4.49
N GLN A 207 6.20 2.93 4.80
CA GLN A 207 7.32 3.33 3.95
C GLN A 207 7.33 2.55 2.64
N VAL A 208 7.18 1.23 2.69
CA VAL A 208 7.17 0.39 1.48
C VAL A 208 5.94 0.67 0.63
N ALA A 209 4.75 0.70 1.24
CA ALA A 209 3.51 1.01 0.54
C ALA A 209 3.47 2.46 0.02
N GLY A 210 4.00 3.39 0.80
CA GLY A 210 4.06 4.82 0.47
C GLY A 210 5.02 5.12 -0.67
N ASP A 211 6.21 4.52 -0.67
CA ASP A 211 7.19 4.64 -1.76
C ASP A 211 6.64 4.08 -3.07
N ALA A 212 5.94 2.94 -2.99
CA ALA A 212 5.24 2.39 -4.14
C ALA A 212 4.26 3.43 -4.71
N LEU A 213 3.43 4.05 -3.87
CA LEU A 213 2.37 4.95 -4.31
C LEU A 213 2.82 6.42 -4.50
N GLY A 214 4.05 6.74 -4.13
CA GLY A 214 4.61 8.10 -4.16
C GLY A 214 3.93 9.04 -3.15
N VAL A 215 3.75 8.59 -1.91
CA VAL A 215 3.17 9.35 -0.79
C VAL A 215 3.99 9.17 0.49
N ASP A 216 3.87 10.09 1.45
CA ASP A 216 4.47 9.93 2.78
C ASP A 216 4.07 8.58 3.45
N PRO A 217 4.98 7.95 4.23
CA PRO A 217 4.70 6.70 4.94
C PRO A 217 3.41 6.70 5.77
N VAL A 218 3.01 7.86 6.32
CA VAL A 218 1.74 8.01 7.03
C VAL A 218 0.56 7.60 6.16
N PHE A 219 0.55 8.02 4.89
CA PHE A 219 -0.52 7.69 3.97
C PHE A 219 -0.44 6.26 3.44
N GLY A 220 0.77 5.71 3.29
CA GLY A 220 0.94 4.28 3.04
C GLY A 220 0.35 3.42 4.17
N ALA A 221 0.67 3.77 5.42
CA ALA A 221 0.16 3.10 6.62
C ALA A 221 -1.37 3.19 6.74
N LEU A 222 -1.96 4.34 6.41
CA LEU A 222 -3.41 4.52 6.48
C LEU A 222 -4.19 3.63 5.50
N LEU A 223 -3.58 3.13 4.43
CA LEU A 223 -4.28 2.26 3.49
C LEU A 223 -4.53 0.84 4.02
N ASN A 224 -3.65 0.36 4.91
CA ASN A 224 -3.80 -0.87 5.66
C ASN A 224 -3.34 -0.63 7.11
N PRO A 225 -4.24 -0.14 7.99
CA PRO A 225 -3.87 0.24 9.35
C PRO A 225 -3.26 -0.87 10.20
N THR A 226 -3.53 -2.14 9.88
CA THR A 226 -2.95 -3.30 10.56
C THR A 226 -1.60 -3.74 10.00
N GLY A 227 -1.12 -3.14 8.90
CA GLY A 227 0.11 -3.53 8.23
C GLY A 227 1.33 -3.45 9.16
N GLY A 228 2.10 -4.55 9.21
CA GLY A 228 3.26 -4.70 10.09
C GLY A 228 2.97 -5.36 11.43
N LEU A 229 1.70 -5.64 11.76
CA LEU A 229 1.37 -6.51 12.89
C LEU A 229 1.56 -7.98 12.48
N VAL A 230 2.26 -8.76 13.31
CA VAL A 230 2.52 -10.17 13.01
C VAL A 230 1.59 -11.08 13.80
N GLY A 231 0.88 -11.94 13.09
CA GLY A 231 0.04 -12.99 13.68
C GLY A 231 -1.36 -13.02 13.06
N PRO A 232 -2.14 -14.09 13.33
CA PRO A 232 -3.46 -14.26 12.74
C PRO A 232 -4.51 -13.36 13.42
N GLY A 233 -5.24 -12.62 12.58
CA GLY A 233 -6.48 -11.94 12.98
C GLY A 233 -6.30 -10.98 14.15
N ASN A 234 -7.19 -11.07 15.14
CA ASN A 234 -7.22 -10.14 16.27
C ASN A 234 -6.05 -10.30 17.26
N TYR A 235 -5.22 -11.35 17.14
CA TYR A 235 -4.13 -11.64 18.09
C TYR A 235 -2.75 -11.17 17.61
N ALA A 236 -2.69 -10.36 16.55
CA ALA A 236 -1.43 -9.92 15.98
C ALA A 236 -0.62 -9.06 16.96
N VAL A 237 0.71 -9.13 16.90
CA VAL A 237 1.61 -8.41 17.81
C VAL A 237 2.58 -7.53 17.03
N ASP A 238 2.97 -6.41 17.65
CA ASP A 238 4.01 -5.56 17.09
C ASP A 238 5.38 -6.21 17.29
N GLY A 239 5.97 -6.68 16.18
CA GLY A 239 7.30 -7.29 16.17
C GLY A 239 8.45 -6.30 16.38
N ASN A 240 8.19 -4.99 16.44
CA ASN A 240 9.18 -3.93 16.59
C ASN A 240 10.37 -4.10 15.63
N ASP A 241 11.60 -4.11 16.14
CA ASP A 241 12.84 -4.20 15.37
C ASP A 241 13.39 -5.64 15.28
N SER A 242 12.56 -6.64 15.58
CA SER A 242 12.90 -8.06 15.38
C SER A 242 12.84 -8.46 13.92
N ALA A 243 13.46 -9.60 13.56
CA ALA A 243 13.39 -10.13 12.19
C ALA A 243 11.94 -10.32 11.74
N ILE A 244 11.07 -10.70 12.67
CA ILE A 244 9.63 -10.86 12.47
C ILE A 244 8.94 -9.52 12.23
N GLY A 245 9.30 -8.45 12.95
CA GLY A 245 8.74 -7.11 12.75
C GLY A 245 9.10 -6.52 11.38
N TYR A 246 10.36 -6.67 10.95
CA TYR A 246 10.76 -6.27 9.60
C TYR A 246 10.10 -7.13 8.52
N HIS A 247 10.04 -8.45 8.72
CA HIS A 247 9.34 -9.36 7.84
C HIS A 247 7.88 -8.98 7.68
N GLY A 248 7.13 -8.85 8.78
CA GLY A 248 5.70 -8.53 8.77
C GLY A 248 5.40 -7.24 8.01
N ALA A 249 6.19 -6.18 8.22
CA ALA A 249 6.02 -4.92 7.51
C ALA A 249 6.17 -5.07 5.99
N VAL A 250 7.20 -5.77 5.52
CA VAL A 250 7.48 -5.93 4.08
C VAL A 250 6.54 -6.96 3.45
N HIS A 251 6.24 -8.04 4.16
CA HIS A 251 5.30 -9.08 3.78
C HIS A 251 3.90 -8.51 3.54
N ASP A 252 3.39 -7.73 4.51
CA ASP A 252 2.10 -7.06 4.37
C ASP A 252 2.10 -6.02 3.25
N ALA A 253 3.21 -5.29 3.04
CA ALA A 253 3.30 -4.33 1.93
C ALA A 253 3.28 -5.02 0.57
N GLY A 254 4.01 -6.12 0.41
CA GLY A 254 4.00 -6.94 -0.81
C GLY A 254 2.62 -7.50 -1.11
N GLY A 255 1.99 -8.13 -0.12
CA GLY A 255 0.63 -8.65 -0.23
C GLY A 255 -0.41 -7.57 -0.52
N TYR A 256 -0.31 -6.42 0.15
CA TYR A 256 -1.19 -5.27 -0.06
C TYR A 256 -1.13 -4.75 -1.50
N LEU A 257 0.08 -4.46 -2.00
CA LEU A 257 0.27 -3.94 -3.35
C LEU A 257 -0.25 -4.93 -4.39
N TYR A 258 -0.03 -6.23 -4.19
CA TYR A 258 -0.46 -7.26 -5.13
C TYR A 258 -1.98 -7.41 -5.15
N ASN A 259 -2.59 -7.49 -3.96
CA ASN A 259 -4.01 -7.75 -3.84
C ASN A 259 -4.88 -6.53 -4.15
N TYR A 260 -4.44 -5.32 -3.76
CA TYR A 260 -5.27 -4.11 -3.85
C TYR A 260 -4.81 -3.09 -4.90
N HIS A 261 -3.61 -3.24 -5.49
CA HIS A 261 -3.10 -2.37 -6.55
C HIS A 261 -2.65 -3.12 -7.81
N ASN A 262 -2.72 -4.45 -7.81
CA ASN A 262 -2.19 -5.33 -8.87
C ASN A 262 -0.71 -5.02 -9.17
N GLN A 263 0.10 -4.79 -8.15
CA GLN A 263 1.50 -4.39 -8.25
C GLN A 263 2.40 -5.19 -7.30
N GLY A 264 3.70 -5.25 -7.60
CA GLY A 264 4.68 -5.90 -6.73
C GLY A 264 4.61 -7.42 -6.72
N PRO A 265 5.44 -8.06 -5.88
CA PRO A 265 5.65 -9.51 -5.90
C PRO A 265 4.59 -10.30 -5.11
N GLY A 266 3.76 -9.65 -4.28
CA GLY A 266 2.86 -10.30 -3.33
C GLY A 266 3.54 -10.68 -2.02
N TYR A 267 2.88 -11.55 -1.25
CA TYR A 267 3.33 -12.00 0.07
C TYR A 267 4.62 -12.84 0.00
N ASP A 268 4.84 -13.61 -1.07
CA ASP A 268 6.16 -14.24 -1.36
C ASP A 268 7.09 -13.21 -2.03
N TYR A 269 7.40 -12.13 -1.30
CA TYR A 269 8.10 -10.98 -1.85
C TYR A 269 9.55 -11.26 -2.28
N LEU A 270 10.16 -12.34 -1.76
CA LEU A 270 11.46 -12.85 -2.20
C LEU A 270 11.34 -13.84 -3.37
N GLY A 271 10.13 -14.36 -3.64
CA GLY A 271 9.87 -15.35 -4.69
C GLY A 271 10.56 -16.69 -4.45
N GLN A 272 10.76 -17.08 -3.18
CA GLN A 272 11.58 -18.24 -2.80
C GLN A 272 10.75 -19.45 -2.38
N GLU A 273 9.46 -19.30 -2.14
CA GLU A 273 8.60 -20.40 -1.65
C GLU A 273 7.74 -21.04 -2.74
N GLY A 274 7.53 -20.35 -3.87
CA GLY A 274 6.81 -20.90 -5.02
C GLY A 274 5.34 -21.20 -4.73
N ARG A 275 4.77 -20.53 -3.73
CA ARG A 275 3.36 -20.61 -3.32
C ARG A 275 2.55 -19.48 -3.98
N ASP A 276 1.24 -19.54 -3.84
CA ASP A 276 0.37 -18.45 -4.30
C ASP A 276 0.65 -17.16 -3.51
N THR A 277 1.27 -16.19 -4.18
CA THR A 277 1.71 -14.94 -3.57
C THR A 277 0.56 -14.01 -3.16
N SER A 278 -0.68 -14.31 -3.57
CA SER A 278 -1.85 -13.60 -3.06
C SER A 278 -2.21 -13.98 -1.63
N SER A 279 -1.69 -15.10 -1.12
CA SER A 279 -1.97 -15.63 0.21
C SER A 279 -1.00 -15.09 1.26
N PRO A 280 -1.50 -14.60 2.42
CA PRO A 280 -0.65 -14.18 3.55
C PRO A 280 0.17 -15.33 4.16
N LEU A 281 -0.08 -16.57 3.75
CA LEU A 281 0.65 -17.76 4.23
C LEU A 281 1.90 -18.06 3.40
N SER A 282 2.13 -17.31 2.32
CA SER A 282 3.28 -17.43 1.44
C SER A 282 4.40 -16.46 1.87
N GLY A 283 5.66 -16.84 1.65
CA GLY A 283 6.83 -15.98 1.91
C GLY A 283 7.29 -15.93 3.37
N GLN A 284 6.63 -16.68 4.24
CA GLN A 284 6.81 -16.64 5.69
C GLN A 284 8.17 -17.18 6.15
N ARG A 285 8.59 -18.35 5.65
CA ARG A 285 9.85 -19.00 6.06
C ARG A 285 11.05 -18.25 5.47
N SER A 286 10.99 -17.97 4.18
CA SER A 286 12.06 -17.30 3.43
C SER A 286 12.25 -15.86 3.90
N GLY A 287 11.15 -15.12 4.10
CA GLY A 287 11.20 -13.73 4.54
C GLY A 287 11.77 -13.56 5.94
N ILE A 288 11.36 -14.37 6.92
CA ILE A 288 11.92 -14.32 8.28
C ILE A 288 13.39 -14.70 8.28
N SER A 289 13.77 -15.77 7.56
CA SER A 289 15.16 -16.18 7.44
C SER A 289 16.02 -15.06 6.85
N TYR A 290 15.54 -14.39 5.81
CA TYR A 290 16.23 -13.25 5.21
C TYR A 290 16.50 -12.15 6.24
N TRP A 291 15.48 -11.70 6.98
CA TRP A 291 15.66 -10.63 7.96
C TRP A 291 16.55 -11.02 9.13
N ARG A 292 16.55 -12.30 9.53
CA ARG A 292 17.47 -12.83 10.54
C ARG A 292 18.93 -12.72 10.08
N ASP A 293 19.19 -12.96 8.79
CA ASP A 293 20.54 -12.87 8.22
C ASP A 293 20.98 -11.42 7.99
N GLN A 294 20.04 -10.50 7.72
CA GLN A 294 20.36 -9.08 7.48
C GLN A 294 20.53 -8.27 8.76
N LEU A 295 19.83 -8.61 9.84
CA LEU A 295 19.91 -7.85 11.08
C LEU A 295 21.20 -8.18 11.84
N PRO A 296 21.93 -7.16 12.35
CA PRO A 296 23.08 -7.40 13.21
C PRO A 296 22.65 -8.12 14.50
N ASP A 297 23.54 -8.85 15.18
CA ASP A 297 23.22 -9.51 16.46
C ASP A 297 22.81 -8.45 17.51
N ARG A 298 21.50 -8.33 17.78
CA ARG A 298 20.90 -7.32 18.66
C ARG A 298 20.74 -7.78 20.11
N GLY A 299 21.40 -8.86 20.51
CA GLY A 299 21.45 -9.35 21.89
C GLY A 299 20.23 -10.16 22.35
N ALA A 300 20.22 -10.53 23.64
CA ALA A 300 19.36 -11.60 24.18
C ALA A 300 17.85 -11.34 24.14
N VAL A 301 17.41 -10.07 24.13
CA VAL A 301 15.98 -9.71 24.06
C VAL A 301 15.44 -9.92 22.65
N HIS A 302 16.21 -9.54 21.61
CA HIS A 302 15.84 -9.79 20.22
C HIS A 302 15.89 -11.27 19.88
N GLN A 303 16.88 -12.01 20.39
CA GLN A 303 16.94 -13.47 20.25
C GLN A 303 15.73 -14.17 20.92
N ALA A 304 15.19 -13.60 22.00
CA ALA A 304 13.98 -14.13 22.64
C ALA A 304 12.72 -13.83 21.82
N THR A 305 12.57 -12.63 21.25
CA THR A 305 11.45 -12.30 20.37
C THR A 305 11.50 -13.10 19.06
N ASP A 306 12.69 -13.30 18.51
CA ASP A 306 12.91 -14.15 17.33
C ASP A 306 12.53 -15.61 17.64
N GLY A 307 12.90 -16.11 18.82
CA GLY A 307 12.50 -17.45 19.27
C GLY A 307 10.99 -17.62 19.54
N ILE A 308 10.32 -16.58 20.04
CA ILE A 308 8.85 -16.58 20.20
C ILE A 308 8.16 -16.62 18.83
N GLY A 309 8.66 -15.83 17.87
CA GLY A 309 8.12 -15.90 16.52
C GLY A 309 8.41 -17.22 15.85
N ASP A 310 9.59 -17.84 16.03
CA ASP A 310 9.87 -19.19 15.51
C ASP A 310 8.80 -20.20 15.98
N VAL A 311 8.34 -20.12 17.24
CA VAL A 311 7.24 -20.99 17.76
C VAL A 311 5.89 -20.67 17.12
N VAL A 312 5.54 -19.38 17.00
CA VAL A 312 4.31 -18.97 16.30
C VAL A 312 4.34 -19.44 14.85
N MET A 313 5.48 -19.32 14.18
CA MET A 313 5.67 -19.63 12.77
C MET A 313 5.73 -21.13 12.49
N ASP A 314 6.37 -21.93 13.35
CA ASP A 314 6.27 -23.41 13.27
C ASP A 314 4.82 -23.86 13.49
N GLY A 315 4.06 -23.16 14.34
CA GLY A 315 2.62 -23.39 14.51
C GLY A 315 1.80 -23.03 13.27
N VAL A 316 2.01 -21.83 12.70
CA VAL A 316 1.32 -21.36 11.48
C VAL A 316 1.68 -22.24 10.29
N VAL A 317 2.97 -22.28 9.94
CA VAL A 317 3.44 -22.94 8.72
C VAL A 317 3.43 -24.46 8.87
N GLY A 318 3.76 -25.00 10.04
CA GLY A 318 3.66 -26.44 10.32
C GLY A 318 2.21 -26.93 10.39
N GLY A 319 1.28 -26.13 10.90
CA GLY A 319 -0.16 -26.41 10.85
C GLY A 319 -0.71 -26.46 9.43
N ILE A 320 -0.23 -25.58 8.54
CA ILE A 320 -0.65 -25.52 7.13
C ILE A 320 -0.05 -26.65 6.29
N ASP A 321 1.24 -26.97 6.48
CA ASP A 321 1.89 -28.09 5.79
C ASP A 321 1.25 -29.44 6.21
N ALA A 322 0.67 -29.51 7.41
CA ALA A 322 -0.14 -30.64 7.88
C ALA A 322 -1.59 -30.60 7.37
N ALA A 323 -2.14 -29.41 7.07
CA ALA A 323 -3.53 -29.20 6.69
C ALA A 323 -3.70 -29.04 5.18
N THR A 324 -3.72 -30.18 4.48
CA THR A 324 -4.39 -30.26 3.17
C THR A 324 -5.93 -30.35 3.31
N GLU A 325 -6.55 -30.22 4.50
CA GLU A 325 -8.03 -30.31 4.59
C GLU A 325 -8.79 -29.60 5.74
N LEU A 326 -8.19 -28.91 6.72
CA LEU A 326 -8.95 -28.41 7.90
C LEU A 326 -8.51 -27.02 8.39
N TYR A 327 -9.28 -25.98 8.05
CA TYR A 327 -9.04 -24.57 8.42
C TYR A 327 -9.31 -24.24 9.90
N HIS A 328 -10.15 -25.04 10.60
CA HIS A 328 -10.53 -24.77 11.99
C HIS A 328 -9.55 -25.33 13.03
N ASP A 329 -8.91 -26.48 12.76
CA ASP A 329 -7.94 -27.08 13.69
C ASP A 329 -6.62 -26.29 13.71
N ALA A 330 -6.29 -25.62 12.60
CA ALA A 330 -5.13 -24.75 12.51
C ALA A 330 -5.23 -23.54 13.45
N THR A 331 -6.41 -22.92 13.60
CA THR A 331 -6.62 -21.80 14.52
C THR A 331 -6.49 -22.19 15.99
N ASP A 332 -6.91 -23.39 16.38
CA ASP A 332 -6.79 -23.87 17.76
C ASP A 332 -5.33 -24.26 18.08
N ALA A 333 -4.65 -24.94 17.15
CA ALA A 333 -3.22 -25.22 17.28
C ALA A 333 -2.37 -23.94 17.36
N LEU A 334 -2.79 -22.88 16.65
CA LEU A 334 -2.17 -21.56 16.71
C LEU A 334 -2.37 -20.88 18.06
N SER A 335 -3.59 -20.93 18.60
CA SER A 335 -3.89 -20.40 19.92
C SER A 335 -3.08 -21.12 21.01
N ASP A 336 -2.97 -22.44 20.92
CA ASP A 336 -2.21 -23.25 21.89
C ASP A 336 -0.69 -23.02 21.79
N ALA A 337 -0.15 -22.91 20.57
CA ALA A 337 1.26 -22.56 20.35
C ALA A 337 1.59 -21.15 20.86
N TYR A 338 0.68 -20.19 20.63
CA TYR A 338 0.81 -18.81 21.13
C TYR A 338 0.81 -18.77 22.67
N ASN A 339 -0.12 -19.48 23.31
CA ASN A 339 -0.18 -19.56 24.77
C ASN A 339 1.10 -20.22 25.34
N GLY A 340 1.56 -21.32 24.73
CA GLY A 340 2.80 -21.97 25.12
C GLY A 340 4.06 -21.10 24.97
N ALA A 341 4.13 -20.29 23.90
CA ALA A 341 5.23 -19.34 23.69
C ALA A 341 5.19 -18.18 24.70
N THR A 342 3.99 -17.70 25.05
CA THR A 342 3.78 -16.63 26.03
C THR A 342 4.15 -17.09 27.45
N ASP A 343 3.81 -18.33 27.79
CA ASP A 343 4.18 -18.97 29.05
C ASP A 343 5.69 -19.19 29.15
N TRP A 344 6.32 -19.71 28.08
CA TRP A 344 7.78 -19.86 28.02
C TRP A 344 8.52 -18.53 28.14
N ALA A 345 8.06 -17.49 27.44
CA ALA A 345 8.65 -16.16 27.51
C ALA A 345 8.53 -15.55 28.91
N SER A 346 7.39 -15.74 29.56
CA SER A 346 7.15 -15.32 30.94
C SER A 346 8.07 -16.05 31.91
N ASP A 347 8.24 -17.36 31.76
CA ASP A 347 9.15 -18.16 32.59
C ASP A 347 10.61 -17.75 32.41
N LYS A 348 11.04 -17.50 31.16
CA LYS A 348 12.39 -17.07 30.83
C LYS A 348 12.67 -15.65 31.32
N TRP A 349 11.67 -14.75 31.26
CA TRP A 349 11.75 -13.41 31.84
C TRP A 349 11.85 -13.46 33.37
N ASN A 350 11.03 -14.25 34.04
CA ASN A 350 11.08 -14.41 35.50
C ASN A 350 12.43 -14.99 35.97
N SER A 351 13.01 -15.93 35.22
CA SER A 351 14.33 -16.52 35.54
C SER A 351 15.53 -15.55 35.44
N LEU A 352 15.35 -14.37 34.85
CA LEU A 352 16.40 -13.33 34.78
C LEU A 352 16.43 -12.43 36.02
N TRP A 353 15.44 -12.54 36.91
CA TRP A 353 15.29 -11.72 38.11
C TRP A 353 15.32 -12.52 39.42
N ASP A 354 15.47 -13.85 39.35
CA ASP A 354 15.73 -14.78 40.47
C ASP A 354 17.22 -15.14 40.57
#